data_AF-A0A0Q7FKD4-F1
#
_entry.id   AF-A0A0Q7FKD4-F1
#
_cell.length_a   1.000
_cell.length_b   1.000
_cell.length_c   1.000
_cell.angle_alpha   90.00
_cell.angle_beta   90.00
_cell.angle_gamma   90.00
#
_symmetry.space_group_name_H-M   'P 1'
#
loop_
_entity.id
_entity.type
_entity.pdbx_description
1 polymer ?
#
loop_
_entity_poly.entity_id
_entity_poly.type
_entity_poly.pdbx_seq_one_letter_code
_entity_poly.pdbx_strand_id
1 'polypeptide(L)'
;MLSACGTTSVQDYPAAWPPLTGMSADCREVAGTYIDPNTRPWEPADAAGRQPNIYAAWVTLGFIAQGSAVGRKRSFSIAFADDGALVLGYLMDNRPVASRRLGPDKWRCGSDGLQVLTLERSGALMDKVPNHGEMQRTATLYRIGNTLYSKRVNDSRIKLLHVLPEQHYRVQWERFQAD
;
A
#
# COMPACT_ATOMS: atom_id res chain seq x y z
N MET A 1 -1.34 0.64 36.42
CA MET A 1 -1.92 0.45 35.07
C MET A 1 -1.03 1.20 34.09
N LEU A 2 -0.30 0.51 33.23
CA LEU A 2 0.47 1.15 32.14
C LEU A 2 -0.52 1.46 31.02
N SER A 3 -0.82 2.74 30.81
CA SER A 3 -1.68 3.17 29.70
C SER A 3 -1.06 2.76 28.37
N ALA A 4 -1.85 2.09 27.52
CA ALA A 4 -1.52 1.90 26.13
C ALA A 4 -1.53 3.27 25.44
N CYS A 5 -0.39 3.70 24.91
CA CYS A 5 -0.35 4.84 23.99
C CYS A 5 -0.76 4.30 22.62
N GLY A 6 -1.85 4.81 22.06
CA GLY A 6 -2.30 4.48 20.72
C GLY A 6 -2.37 5.73 19.88
N THR A 7 -1.86 5.68 18.64
CA THR A 7 -2.06 6.76 17.67
C THR A 7 -2.99 6.28 16.58
N THR A 8 -4.15 6.92 16.48
CA THR A 8 -5.12 6.69 15.43
C THR A 8 -5.19 7.92 14.53
N SER A 9 -5.06 7.72 13.21
CA SER A 9 -5.23 8.78 12.22
C SER A 9 -6.09 8.26 11.07
N VAL A 10 -7.29 8.79 10.94
CA VAL A 10 -8.24 8.40 9.89
C VAL A 10 -8.45 9.59 8.96
N GLN A 11 -8.08 9.42 7.69
CA GLN A 11 -8.49 10.31 6.63
C GLN A 11 -9.83 9.83 6.08
N ASP A 12 -10.86 10.67 6.16
CA ASP A 12 -12.14 10.40 5.52
C ASP A 12 -12.02 10.41 4.00
N TYR A 13 -12.95 9.72 3.34
CA TYR A 13 -13.04 9.80 1.89
C TYR A 13 -13.35 11.26 1.49
N PRO A 14 -12.53 11.91 0.64
CA PRO A 14 -12.75 13.32 0.31
C PRO A 14 -14.11 13.54 -0.34
N ALA A 15 -14.92 14.45 0.21
CA ALA A 15 -16.27 14.72 -0.28
C ALA A 15 -16.33 15.24 -1.74
N ALA A 16 -15.23 15.81 -2.24
CA ALA A 16 -15.10 16.27 -3.62
C ALA A 16 -14.82 15.13 -4.62
N TRP A 17 -14.55 13.92 -4.17
CA TRP A 17 -14.30 12.77 -5.03
C TRP A 17 -15.61 12.05 -5.37
N PRO A 18 -15.69 11.39 -6.55
CA PRO A 18 -16.90 10.67 -6.95
C PRO A 18 -17.23 9.53 -5.98
N PRO A 19 -18.50 9.11 -5.88
CA PRO A 19 -18.87 8.00 -5.01
C PRO A 19 -18.17 6.70 -5.44
N LEU A 20 -17.74 5.90 -4.46
CA LEU A 20 -17.08 4.60 -4.67
C LEU A 20 -18.11 3.51 -5.01
N THR A 21 -18.67 3.57 -6.21
CA THR A 21 -19.67 2.62 -6.70
C THR A 21 -19.26 2.03 -8.05
N GLY A 22 -19.88 0.91 -8.43
CA GLY A 22 -19.69 0.30 -9.74
C GLY A 22 -18.56 -0.74 -9.84
N MET A 23 -18.07 -1.26 -8.72
CA MET A 23 -17.18 -2.43 -8.72
C MET A 23 -17.98 -3.70 -9.00
N SER A 24 -17.52 -4.53 -9.94
CA SER A 24 -18.08 -5.87 -10.13
C SER A 24 -17.63 -6.85 -9.05
N ALA A 25 -18.19 -8.06 -9.09
CA ALA A 25 -17.86 -9.14 -8.17
C ALA A 25 -16.43 -9.70 -8.35
N ASP A 26 -15.78 -9.43 -9.48
CA ASP A 26 -14.41 -9.90 -9.76
C ASP A 26 -13.37 -8.77 -9.78
N CYS A 27 -13.82 -7.51 -9.64
CA CYS A 27 -12.99 -6.31 -9.56
C CYS A 27 -12.06 -6.11 -10.76
N ARG A 28 -12.35 -6.72 -11.93
CA ARG A 28 -11.45 -6.69 -13.09
C ARG A 28 -11.23 -5.27 -13.63
N GLU A 29 -12.13 -4.33 -13.32
CA GLU A 29 -12.04 -2.94 -13.77
C GLU A 29 -10.76 -2.26 -13.26
N VAL A 30 -10.25 -2.65 -12.09
CA VAL A 30 -9.02 -2.07 -11.51
C VAL A 30 -7.75 -2.48 -12.27
N ALA A 31 -7.85 -3.40 -13.23
CA ALA A 31 -6.72 -3.77 -14.06
C ALA A 31 -6.33 -2.61 -15.00
N GLY A 32 -5.05 -2.32 -15.08
CA GLY A 32 -4.53 -1.21 -15.89
C GLY A 32 -3.17 -0.74 -15.43
N THR A 33 -2.65 0.26 -16.12
CA THR A 33 -1.41 0.96 -15.76
C THR A 33 -1.77 2.34 -15.23
N TYR A 34 -1.10 2.77 -14.16
CA TYR A 34 -1.41 4.02 -13.46
C TYR A 34 -0.13 4.79 -13.16
N ILE A 35 -0.21 6.11 -13.26
CA ILE A 35 0.90 7.02 -13.00
C ILE A 35 1.18 7.08 -11.50
N ASP A 36 2.43 6.86 -11.10
CA ASP A 36 2.91 7.14 -9.75
C ASP A 36 3.44 8.58 -9.71
N PRO A 37 2.73 9.53 -9.06
CA PRO A 37 3.15 10.93 -9.04
C PRO A 37 4.40 11.17 -8.20
N ASN A 38 4.89 10.15 -7.47
CA ASN A 38 6.09 10.28 -6.67
C ASN A 38 7.35 10.39 -7.55
N THR A 39 7.97 11.56 -7.52
CA THR A 39 9.22 11.86 -8.23
C THR A 39 10.47 11.49 -7.42
N ARG A 40 10.34 11.16 -6.13
CA ARG A 40 11.49 10.86 -5.25
C ARG A 40 11.89 9.38 -5.33
N PRO A 41 13.19 9.04 -5.47
CA PRO A 41 13.65 7.65 -5.46
C PRO A 41 13.21 6.94 -4.16
N TRP A 42 12.96 5.63 -4.26
CA TRP A 42 12.88 4.78 -3.09
C TRP A 42 14.30 4.63 -2.55
N GLU A 43 14.57 5.18 -1.36
CA GLU A 43 15.75 4.82 -0.59
C GLU A 43 15.32 3.74 0.41
N PRO A 44 16.12 2.67 0.61
CA PRO A 44 15.95 1.81 1.77
C PRO A 44 15.88 2.68 3.03
N ALA A 45 15.21 2.21 4.08
CA ALA A 45 15.36 2.85 5.39
C ALA A 45 16.86 3.05 5.63
N ASP A 46 17.26 4.30 5.86
CA ASP A 46 18.66 4.59 6.16
C ASP A 46 19.10 3.80 7.40
N ALA A 47 20.39 3.76 7.70
CA ALA A 47 20.89 3.13 8.94
C ALA A 47 20.32 3.76 10.23
N ALA A 48 19.48 4.80 10.12
CA ALA A 48 18.71 5.44 11.18
C ALA A 48 17.20 5.08 11.16
N GLY A 49 16.75 4.18 10.29
CA GLY A 49 15.38 3.67 10.23
C GLY A 49 14.37 4.64 9.60
N ARG A 50 14.79 5.74 8.96
CA ARG A 50 13.87 6.72 8.37
C ARG A 50 13.39 6.25 7.01
N GLN A 51 12.08 6.08 6.86
CA GLN A 51 11.44 5.80 5.57
C GLN A 51 11.17 7.11 4.80
N PRO A 52 11.57 7.22 3.53
CA PRO A 52 11.18 8.37 2.72
C PRO A 52 9.72 8.27 2.25
N ASN A 53 9.07 9.44 2.23
CA ASN A 53 7.79 9.86 1.66
C ASN A 53 6.62 8.86 1.55
N ILE A 54 5.54 9.21 2.25
CA ILE A 54 4.30 8.45 2.49
C ILE A 54 3.26 8.49 1.34
N TYR A 55 3.59 9.01 0.15
CA TYR A 55 2.64 9.24 -0.95
C TYR A 55 3.09 8.61 -2.26
N ALA A 56 3.24 7.29 -2.29
CA ALA A 56 3.79 6.62 -3.46
C ALA A 56 3.19 5.23 -3.65
N ALA A 57 3.05 4.83 -4.91
CA ALA A 57 2.44 3.56 -5.27
C ALA A 57 3.16 2.35 -4.64
N TRP A 58 4.47 2.44 -4.35
CA TRP A 58 5.16 1.40 -3.56
C TRP A 58 4.72 1.29 -2.12
N VAL A 59 4.40 2.39 -1.45
CA VAL A 59 3.90 2.34 -0.08
C VAL A 59 2.51 1.71 -0.09
N THR A 60 1.71 2.04 -1.10
CA THR A 60 0.33 1.56 -1.19
C THR A 60 0.23 0.12 -1.65
N LEU A 61 0.98 -0.26 -2.68
CA LEU A 61 0.97 -1.60 -3.28
C LEU A 61 2.08 -2.53 -2.78
N GLY A 62 2.98 -2.03 -1.92
CA GLY A 62 4.01 -2.83 -1.26
C GLY A 62 5.14 -3.29 -2.18
N PHE A 63 5.64 -2.40 -3.05
CA PHE A 63 6.88 -2.65 -3.80
C PHE A 63 8.10 -2.37 -2.91
N ILE A 64 9.06 -3.31 -2.86
CA ILE A 64 10.23 -3.26 -1.96
C ILE A 64 11.49 -2.74 -2.66
N ALA A 65 11.50 -2.67 -4.00
CA ALA A 65 12.62 -2.13 -4.77
C ALA A 65 12.08 -1.36 -5.97
N GLN A 66 12.61 -0.16 -6.21
CA GLN A 66 12.19 0.67 -7.36
C GLN A 66 13.34 1.27 -8.18
N GLY A 67 14.59 1.11 -7.72
CA GLY A 67 15.75 1.78 -8.32
C GLY A 67 15.74 3.31 -8.11
N SER A 68 16.89 3.95 -8.34
CA SER A 68 16.99 5.41 -8.40
C SER A 68 16.64 5.89 -9.80
N ALA A 69 15.72 6.85 -9.90
CA ALA A 69 15.18 7.29 -11.17
C ALA A 69 14.62 8.72 -11.07
N VAL A 70 15.50 9.66 -10.78
CA VAL A 70 15.17 11.10 -10.82
C VAL A 70 14.82 11.47 -12.26
N GLY A 71 13.67 12.11 -12.46
CA GLY A 71 13.24 12.61 -13.78
C GLY A 71 12.69 11.57 -14.76
N ARG A 72 12.56 10.30 -14.36
CA ARG A 72 11.97 9.24 -15.20
C ARG A 72 10.48 9.09 -14.94
N LYS A 73 9.71 8.71 -15.97
CA LYS A 73 8.28 8.42 -15.81
C LYS A 73 8.11 7.16 -14.97
N ARG A 74 7.23 7.21 -13.98
CA ARG A 74 6.94 6.08 -13.10
C ARG A 74 5.47 5.72 -13.18
N SER A 75 5.22 4.43 -13.31
CA SER A 75 3.88 3.89 -13.32
C SER A 75 3.85 2.52 -12.66
N PHE A 76 2.67 2.05 -12.32
CA PHE A 76 2.46 0.71 -11.81
C PHE A 76 1.31 0.06 -12.55
N SER A 77 1.41 -1.24 -12.75
CA SER A 77 0.40 -2.05 -13.41
C SER A 77 -0.29 -2.96 -12.41
N ILE A 78 -1.60 -3.13 -12.58
CA ILE A 78 -2.42 -4.12 -11.90
C ILE A 78 -2.96 -5.04 -12.99
N ALA A 79 -2.70 -6.33 -12.86
CA ALA A 79 -3.18 -7.34 -13.79
C ALA A 79 -3.61 -8.60 -13.02
N PHE A 80 -4.56 -9.34 -13.58
CA PHE A 80 -4.98 -10.62 -13.05
C PHE A 80 -4.47 -11.71 -13.99
N ALA A 81 -3.70 -12.66 -13.46
CA ALA A 81 -3.21 -13.79 -14.22
C ALA A 81 -4.28 -14.89 -14.36
N ASP A 82 -4.07 -15.79 -15.33
CA ASP A 82 -5.01 -16.85 -15.67
C ASP A 82 -5.20 -17.88 -14.54
N ASP A 83 -4.20 -18.04 -13.69
CA ASP A 83 -4.25 -18.89 -12.49
C ASP A 83 -4.94 -18.21 -11.28
N GLY A 84 -5.54 -17.03 -11.48
CA GLY A 84 -6.18 -16.26 -10.43
C GLY A 84 -5.21 -15.49 -9.52
N ALA A 85 -3.93 -15.40 -9.85
CA ALA A 85 -3.01 -14.53 -9.11
C ALA A 85 -3.21 -13.05 -9.50
N LEU A 86 -3.05 -12.14 -8.52
CA LEU A 86 -2.96 -10.71 -8.79
C LEU A 86 -1.49 -10.34 -9.00
N VAL A 87 -1.18 -9.74 -10.16
CA VAL A 87 0.16 -9.31 -10.54
C VAL A 87 0.22 -7.79 -10.46
N LEU A 88 1.11 -7.32 -9.60
CA LEU A 88 1.43 -5.91 -9.43
C LEU A 88 2.81 -5.67 -10.04
N GLY A 89 2.91 -4.76 -11.01
CA GLY A 89 4.17 -4.37 -11.64
C GLY A 89 4.51 -2.93 -11.32
N TYR A 90 5.80 -2.62 -11.14
CA TYR A 90 6.30 -1.25 -11.11
C TYR A 90 7.15 -1.01 -12.34
N LEU A 91 6.90 0.11 -13.01
CA LEU A 91 7.47 0.44 -14.31
C LEU A 91 8.22 1.77 -14.24
N MET A 92 9.37 1.84 -14.91
CA MET A 92 10.11 3.07 -15.17
C MET A 92 10.31 3.23 -16.66
N ASP A 93 9.80 4.33 -17.22
CA ASP A 93 9.70 4.56 -18.67
C ASP A 93 9.09 3.34 -19.39
N ASN A 94 7.96 2.86 -18.86
CA ASN A 94 7.22 1.68 -19.35
C ASN A 94 7.99 0.35 -19.32
N ARG A 95 9.15 0.28 -18.65
CA ARG A 95 9.90 -0.97 -18.46
C ARG A 95 9.69 -1.50 -17.04
N PRO A 96 9.35 -2.78 -16.85
CA PRO A 96 9.17 -3.35 -15.53
C PRO A 96 10.51 -3.37 -14.78
N VAL A 97 10.52 -2.88 -13.54
CA VAL A 97 11.70 -2.85 -12.66
C VAL A 97 11.48 -3.58 -11.34
N ALA A 98 10.21 -3.79 -10.99
CA ALA A 98 9.82 -4.68 -9.91
C ALA A 98 8.46 -5.31 -10.24
N SER A 99 8.23 -6.51 -9.73
CA SER A 99 6.95 -7.19 -9.86
C SER A 99 6.68 -7.98 -8.60
N ARG A 100 5.41 -8.11 -8.25
CA ARG A 100 4.92 -8.93 -7.16
C ARG A 100 3.71 -9.70 -7.64
N ARG A 101 3.78 -11.01 -7.45
CA ARG A 101 2.64 -11.92 -7.67
C ARG A 101 2.03 -12.23 -6.31
N LEU A 102 0.72 -12.03 -6.20
CA LEU A 102 -0.07 -12.27 -5.00
C LEU A 102 -0.98 -13.46 -5.22
N GLY A 103 -0.85 -14.46 -4.35
CA GLY A 103 -1.77 -15.58 -4.30
C GLY A 103 -3.18 -15.16 -3.87
N PRO A 104 -4.17 -16.04 -4.07
CA PRO A 104 -5.57 -15.77 -3.74
C PRO A 104 -5.82 -15.54 -2.24
N ASP A 105 -4.88 -15.89 -1.36
CA ASP A 105 -4.92 -15.61 0.07
C ASP A 105 -4.53 -14.16 0.42
N LYS A 106 -3.88 -13.45 -0.51
CA LYS A 106 -3.37 -12.08 -0.30
C LYS A 106 -4.22 -11.01 -0.95
N TRP A 107 -5.32 -11.36 -1.61
CA TRP A 107 -6.26 -10.40 -2.16
C TRP A 107 -7.68 -10.96 -2.15
N ARG A 108 -8.67 -10.08 -2.11
CA ARG A 108 -10.09 -10.44 -2.25
C ARG A 108 -10.85 -9.33 -2.94
N CYS A 109 -11.81 -9.69 -3.77
CA CYS A 109 -12.79 -8.75 -4.31
C CYS A 109 -14.07 -8.80 -3.47
N GLY A 110 -14.73 -7.66 -3.30
CA GLY A 110 -16.06 -7.58 -2.68
C GLY A 110 -16.78 -6.30 -3.10
N SER A 111 -17.97 -6.09 -2.55
CA SER A 111 -18.75 -4.85 -2.73
C SER A 111 -17.96 -3.58 -2.38
N ASP A 112 -17.01 -3.74 -1.47
CA ASP A 112 -16.14 -2.68 -0.97
C ASP A 112 -14.83 -2.58 -1.77
N GLY A 113 -14.74 -3.13 -2.99
CA GLY A 113 -13.58 -3.01 -3.88
C GLY A 113 -12.54 -4.14 -3.77
N LEU A 114 -11.44 -3.98 -4.51
CA LEU A 114 -10.34 -4.96 -4.51
C LEU A 114 -9.44 -4.72 -3.30
N GLN A 115 -9.51 -5.58 -2.30
CA GLN A 115 -8.64 -5.52 -1.14
C GLN A 115 -7.38 -6.36 -1.36
N VAL A 116 -6.23 -5.80 -1.02
CA VAL A 116 -4.90 -6.38 -1.25
C VAL A 116 -4.06 -6.25 0.02
N LEU A 117 -3.50 -7.37 0.50
CA LEU A 117 -2.55 -7.41 1.61
C LEU A 117 -1.14 -7.10 1.11
N THR A 118 -0.66 -5.88 1.38
CA THR A 118 0.59 -5.36 0.80
C THR A 118 1.77 -5.40 1.75
N LEU A 119 1.56 -5.58 3.05
CA LEU A 119 2.61 -5.91 4.02
C LEU A 119 2.02 -6.76 5.15
N GLU A 120 2.74 -7.79 5.54
CA GLU A 120 2.47 -8.57 6.73
C GLU A 120 3.81 -8.90 7.36
N ARG A 121 4.02 -8.46 8.60
CA ARG A 121 5.28 -8.65 9.32
C ARG A 121 5.00 -8.94 10.78
N SER A 122 5.75 -9.88 11.34
CA SER A 122 5.77 -10.17 12.76
C SER A 122 7.21 -10.16 13.30
N GLY A 123 7.36 -10.06 14.62
CA GLY A 123 8.66 -10.04 15.30
C GLY A 123 9.14 -8.62 15.60
N ALA A 124 10.44 -8.36 15.49
CA ALA A 124 10.99 -7.02 15.70
C ALA A 124 10.59 -6.09 14.55
N LEU A 125 9.86 -5.02 14.86
CA LEU A 125 9.29 -4.07 13.90
C LEU A 125 10.07 -2.74 13.86
N MET A 126 10.62 -2.30 14.98
CA MET A 126 11.48 -1.12 15.08
C MET A 126 12.95 -1.49 15.19
N ASP A 127 13.81 -0.62 14.67
CA ASP A 127 15.25 -0.70 14.85
C ASP A 127 15.65 -0.03 16.18
N LYS A 128 16.73 -0.51 16.80
CA LYS A 128 17.39 0.04 18.02
C LYS A 128 16.59 0.04 19.32
N VAL A 129 15.31 -0.29 19.30
CA VAL A 129 14.49 -0.46 20.52
C VAL A 129 14.04 -1.91 20.61
N PRO A 130 14.31 -2.65 21.70
CA PRO A 130 13.77 -4.00 21.89
C PRO A 130 12.25 -3.99 21.77
N ASN A 131 11.72 -4.70 20.78
CA ASN A 131 10.29 -4.72 20.52
C ASN A 131 9.90 -6.04 19.87
N HIS A 132 8.63 -6.39 20.00
CA HIS A 132 8.01 -7.42 19.19
C HIS A 132 6.56 -7.04 18.91
N GLY A 133 6.04 -7.45 17.77
CA GLY A 133 4.68 -7.14 17.40
C GLY A 133 4.30 -7.68 16.05
N GLU A 134 3.15 -7.20 15.59
CA GLU A 134 2.57 -7.51 14.29
C GLU A 134 2.22 -6.21 13.57
N MET A 135 2.49 -6.17 12.28
CA MET A 135 2.16 -5.06 11.41
C MET A 135 1.53 -5.61 10.13
N GLN A 136 0.38 -5.05 9.80
CA GLN A 136 -0.34 -5.34 8.57
C GLN A 136 -0.60 -4.04 7.80
N ARG A 137 -0.42 -4.09 6.48
CA ARG A 137 -0.85 -3.04 5.57
C ARG A 137 -1.73 -3.61 4.49
N THR A 138 -2.88 -2.99 4.30
CA THR A 138 -3.87 -3.38 3.31
C THR A 138 -4.19 -2.19 2.42
N ALA A 139 -4.36 -2.42 1.12
CA ALA A 139 -4.86 -1.44 0.17
C ALA A 139 -6.21 -1.91 -0.38
N THR A 140 -7.22 -1.06 -0.38
CA THR A 140 -8.49 -1.30 -1.04
C THR A 140 -8.61 -0.39 -2.25
N LEU A 141 -8.79 -0.99 -3.42
CA LEU A 141 -8.72 -0.30 -4.71
C LEU A 141 -10.11 -0.23 -5.37
N TYR A 142 -10.37 0.93 -5.96
CA TYR A 142 -11.58 1.21 -6.74
C TYR A 142 -11.18 1.92 -8.02
N ARG A 143 -11.85 1.60 -9.13
CA ARG A 143 -11.69 2.37 -10.37
C ARG A 143 -12.99 3.08 -10.71
N ILE A 144 -12.88 4.39 -10.96
CA ILE A 144 -13.98 5.19 -11.48
C ILE A 144 -13.46 5.96 -12.68
N GLY A 145 -13.97 5.62 -13.87
CA GLY A 145 -13.45 6.14 -15.14
C GLY A 145 -11.96 5.86 -15.30
N ASN A 146 -11.18 6.94 -15.52
CA ASN A 146 -9.73 6.85 -15.73
C ASN A 146 -8.90 7.04 -14.45
N THR A 147 -9.51 6.97 -13.27
CA THR A 147 -8.82 7.17 -11.99
C THR A 147 -8.96 5.94 -11.10
N LEU A 148 -7.84 5.49 -10.55
CA LEU A 148 -7.78 4.53 -9.47
C LEU A 148 -7.78 5.26 -8.14
N TYR A 149 -8.70 4.91 -7.26
CA TYR A 149 -8.77 5.38 -5.88
C TYR A 149 -8.27 4.25 -4.97
N SER A 150 -7.41 4.59 -4.04
CA SER A 150 -6.83 3.63 -3.11
C SER A 150 -7.03 4.08 -1.66
N LYS A 151 -7.59 3.19 -0.86
CA LYS A 151 -7.61 3.29 0.60
C LYS A 151 -6.48 2.44 1.16
N ARG A 152 -5.50 3.06 1.78
CA ARG A 152 -4.45 2.36 2.53
C ARG A 152 -4.81 2.32 4.01
N VAL A 153 -4.75 1.14 4.60
CA VAL A 153 -4.88 0.92 6.03
C VAL A 153 -3.60 0.30 6.56
N ASN A 154 -2.95 0.95 7.50
CA ASN A 154 -1.84 0.42 8.28
C ASN A 154 -2.35 0.14 9.69
N ASP A 155 -2.23 -1.11 10.15
CA ASP A 155 -2.48 -1.49 11.54
C ASP A 155 -1.20 -2.14 12.10
N SER A 156 -0.80 -1.73 13.29
CA SER A 156 0.32 -2.34 13.98
C SER A 156 0.09 -2.37 15.47
N ARG A 157 0.49 -3.49 16.07
CA ARG A 157 0.41 -3.74 17.50
C ARG A 157 1.81 -4.12 17.95
N ILE A 158 2.40 -3.28 18.78
CA ILE A 158 3.80 -3.38 19.18
C ILE A 158 3.86 -3.46 20.70
N LYS A 159 4.80 -4.25 21.23
CA LYS A 159 5.22 -4.18 22.62
C LYS A 159 6.64 -3.63 22.69
N LEU A 160 6.77 -2.35 23.00
CA LEU A 160 8.06 -1.69 23.23
C LEU A 160 8.66 -2.17 24.54
N LEU A 161 9.99 -2.34 24.56
CA LEU A 161 10.73 -2.93 25.68
C LEU A 161 10.11 -4.27 26.15
N HIS A 162 9.45 -4.98 25.23
CA HIS A 162 8.64 -6.19 25.45
C HIS A 162 7.43 -6.06 26.39
N VAL A 163 7.17 -4.89 26.97
CA VAL A 163 6.15 -4.74 28.03
C VAL A 163 5.19 -3.57 27.84
N LEU A 164 5.58 -2.53 27.09
CA LEU A 164 4.75 -1.34 26.86
C LEU A 164 3.92 -1.52 25.59
N PRO A 165 2.59 -1.70 25.70
CA PRO A 165 1.74 -1.89 24.53
C PRO A 165 1.57 -0.57 23.77
N GLU A 166 1.72 -0.64 22.47
CA GLU A 166 1.47 0.46 21.54
C GLU A 166 0.64 -0.04 20.35
N GLN A 167 -0.31 0.77 19.92
CA GLN A 167 -1.11 0.50 18.73
C GLN A 167 -1.07 1.69 17.79
N HIS A 168 -0.74 1.45 16.52
CA HIS A 168 -0.88 2.45 15.48
C HIS A 168 -1.89 1.99 14.45
N TYR A 169 -2.89 2.83 14.22
CA TYR A 169 -3.87 2.62 13.17
C TYR A 169 -3.95 3.86 12.28
N ARG A 170 -3.72 3.68 10.98
CA ARG A 170 -3.72 4.79 10.01
C ARG A 170 -4.50 4.43 8.76
N VAL A 171 -5.46 5.28 8.40
CA VAL A 171 -6.20 5.21 7.14
C VAL A 171 -5.85 6.42 6.28
N GLN A 172 -5.52 6.18 5.01
CA GLN A 172 -5.20 7.23 4.04
C GLN A 172 -5.84 6.94 2.68
N TRP A 173 -6.22 8.00 1.99
CA TRP A 173 -6.77 7.94 0.64
C TRP A 173 -5.82 8.58 -0.36
N GLU A 174 -5.61 7.89 -1.47
CA GLU A 174 -4.78 8.31 -2.59
C GLU A 174 -5.56 8.08 -3.90
N ARG A 175 -5.17 8.82 -4.95
CA ARG A 175 -5.70 8.61 -6.30
C ARG A 175 -4.58 8.61 -7.32
N PHE A 176 -4.73 7.78 -8.34
CA PHE A 176 -3.77 7.62 -9.42
C PHE A 176 -4.50 7.71 -10.75
N GLN A 177 -3.98 8.51 -11.67
CA GLN A 177 -4.52 8.57 -13.03
C GLN A 177 -4.04 7.35 -13.81
N ALA A 178 -4.90 6.81 -14.67
CA ALA A 178 -4.44 5.80 -15.61
C ALA A 178 -3.43 6.41 -16.59
N ASP A 179 -2.44 5.61 -16.94
CA ASP A 179 -1.33 5.97 -17.82
C ASP A 179 -1.66 5.78 -19.31
#